data_AF-A0A7X9PG13-F1
#
_entry.id   AF-A0A7X9PG13-F1
#
_cell.length_a   1.000
_cell.length_b   1.000
_cell.length_c   1.000
_cell.angle_alpha   90.00
_cell.angle_beta   90.00
_cell.angle_gamma   90.00
#
_symmetry.space_group_name_H-M   'P 1'
#
loop_
_entity.id
_entity.type
_entity.pdbx_description
1 polymer ?
#
loop_
_entity_poly.entity_id
_entity_poly.type
_entity_poly.pdbx_seq_one_letter_code
_entity_poly.pdbx_strand_id
1 'polypeptide(L)'
;MNKKLLEFNQSQKKADMPVFRAGDVVKVFRKIMEGGKERIQLFEGMVISVTGNQSSSPMITVRKVSNGVGVEITVPVQSPNIDRIEVVKRAKVRRAKLYFIREKSAKSLKMKYKDLAAIAKVEEETHETEPADAAAQNAANEEKQEKTKETEEKTEAKTE
;
A
#
# COMPACT_ATOMS: atom_id res chain seq x y z
N MET A 1 31.75 -16.44 12.87
CA MET A 1 30.53 -16.64 12.05
C MET A 1 30.70 -17.90 11.22
N ASN A 2 29.75 -18.84 11.29
CA ASN A 2 29.86 -20.09 10.54
C ASN A 2 29.67 -19.85 9.04
N LYS A 3 30.67 -20.20 8.23
CA LYS A 3 30.71 -19.92 6.78
C LYS A 3 29.51 -20.53 6.03
N LYS A 4 29.10 -21.74 6.39
CA LYS A 4 27.90 -22.42 5.84
C LYS A 4 26.61 -21.61 6.02
N LEU A 5 26.44 -20.93 7.15
CA LEU A 5 25.25 -20.12 7.42
C LEU A 5 25.24 -18.82 6.59
N LEU A 6 26.42 -18.26 6.33
CA LEU A 6 26.56 -17.09 5.45
C LEU A 6 26.20 -17.43 4.01
N GLU A 7 26.69 -18.55 3.50
CA GLU A 7 26.37 -19.04 2.13
C GLU A 7 24.88 -19.34 1.98
N PHE A 8 24.26 -20.02 2.97
CA PHE A 8 22.81 -20.26 2.97
C PHE A 8 22.02 -18.95 2.95
N ASN A 9 22.37 -17.98 3.80
CA ASN A 9 21.68 -16.69 3.82
C ASN A 9 21.86 -15.89 2.51
N GLN A 10 23.01 -16.01 1.85
CA GLN A 10 23.22 -15.37 0.55
C GLN A 10 22.35 -15.98 -0.55
N SER A 11 22.12 -17.30 -0.55
CA SER A 11 21.25 -17.95 -1.54
C SER A 11 19.78 -17.53 -1.43
N GLN A 12 19.33 -17.10 -0.25
CA GLN A 12 17.98 -16.60 -0.02
C GLN A 12 17.78 -15.14 -0.45
N LYS A 13 18.85 -14.41 -0.79
CA LYS A 13 18.74 -13.00 -1.18
C LYS A 13 18.22 -12.85 -2.61
N LYS A 14 17.16 -12.06 -2.78
CA LYS A 14 16.72 -11.57 -4.09
C LYS A 14 17.66 -10.45 -4.56
N ALA A 15 18.18 -10.54 -5.79
CA ALA A 15 19.20 -9.63 -6.31
C ALA A 15 18.67 -8.21 -6.61
N ASP A 16 17.39 -8.07 -6.96
CA ASP A 16 16.86 -6.85 -7.59
C ASP A 16 16.15 -5.87 -6.64
N MET A 17 16.40 -5.94 -5.33
CA MET A 17 15.68 -5.12 -4.36
C MET A 17 16.42 -3.79 -4.07
N PRO A 18 15.75 -2.63 -4.16
CA PRO A 18 16.37 -1.35 -3.84
C PRO A 18 16.79 -1.26 -2.38
N VAL A 19 17.84 -0.49 -2.11
CA VAL A 19 18.30 -0.21 -0.75
C VAL A 19 17.41 0.86 -0.10
N PHE A 20 16.69 0.47 0.94
CA PHE A 20 15.83 1.37 1.72
C PHE A 20 16.61 2.12 2.80
N ARG A 21 16.22 3.37 3.04
CA ARG A 21 16.74 4.22 4.12
C ARG A 21 15.60 4.81 4.93
N ALA A 22 15.92 5.19 6.17
CA ALA A 22 14.97 5.98 6.95
C ALA A 22 14.69 7.31 6.23
N GLY A 23 13.43 7.73 6.24
CA GLY A 23 12.96 8.93 5.53
C GLY A 23 12.46 8.66 4.11
N ASP A 24 12.63 7.46 3.57
CA ASP A 24 12.05 7.10 2.27
C ASP A 24 10.53 6.96 2.40
N VAL A 25 9.79 7.47 1.42
CA VAL A 25 8.35 7.21 1.23
C VAL A 25 8.23 6.04 0.27
N VAL A 26 7.57 4.99 0.73
CA VAL A 26 7.46 3.70 0.04
C VAL A 26 6.02 3.26 -0.10
N LYS A 27 5.74 2.59 -1.22
CA LYS A 27 4.52 1.82 -1.47
C LYS A 27 4.85 0.35 -1.28
N VAL A 28 4.25 -0.26 -0.26
CA VAL A 28 4.41 -1.69 0.04
C VAL A 28 3.16 -2.43 -0.45
N PHE A 29 3.34 -3.35 -1.39
CA PHE A 29 2.26 -4.19 -1.91
C PHE A 29 2.27 -5.53 -1.17
N ARG A 30 1.33 -5.70 -0.24
CA ARG A 30 1.23 -6.90 0.60
C ARG A 30 0.18 -7.85 0.07
N LYS A 31 0.54 -9.11 -0.15
CA LYS A 31 -0.39 -10.19 -0.45
C LYS A 31 -1.08 -10.65 0.82
N ILE A 32 -2.40 -10.66 0.80
CA ILE A 32 -3.25 -11.11 1.90
C ILE A 32 -4.12 -12.24 1.36
N MET A 33 -4.08 -13.38 2.06
CA MET A 33 -4.90 -14.54 1.75
C MET A 33 -6.01 -14.64 2.79
N GLU A 34 -7.27 -14.51 2.37
CA GLU A 34 -8.45 -14.61 3.21
C GLU A 34 -9.42 -15.61 2.55
N GLY A 35 -9.73 -16.72 3.22
CA GLY A 35 -10.72 -17.69 2.74
C GLY A 35 -10.42 -18.30 1.36
N GLY A 36 -9.14 -18.45 1.00
CA GLY A 36 -8.71 -19.00 -0.30
C GLY A 36 -8.65 -17.99 -1.45
N LYS A 37 -8.98 -16.72 -1.22
CA LYS A 37 -8.79 -15.63 -2.19
C LYS A 37 -7.55 -14.82 -1.84
N GLU A 38 -6.77 -14.47 -2.86
CA GLU A 38 -5.62 -13.59 -2.70
C GLU A 38 -5.99 -12.16 -3.12
N ARG A 39 -5.61 -11.17 -2.31
CA ARG A 39 -5.70 -9.74 -2.66
C ARG A 39 -4.39 -9.02 -2.35
N ILE A 40 -4.07 -8.01 -3.14
CA ILE A 40 -2.91 -7.15 -2.92
C ILE A 40 -3.40 -5.88 -2.19
N GLN A 41 -2.95 -5.68 -0.97
CA GLN A 41 -3.19 -4.47 -0.21
C GLN A 41 -2.00 -3.51 -0.35
N LEU A 42 -2.28 -2.29 -0.80
CA LEU A 42 -1.29 -1.22 -0.85
C LEU A 42 -1.16 -0.52 0.52
N PHE A 43 0.06 -0.41 1.01
CA PHE A 43 0.41 0.40 2.16
C PHE A 43 1.46 1.45 1.75
N GLU A 44 1.01 2.69 1.57
CA GLU A 44 1.90 3.83 1.33
C GLU A 44 2.22 4.55 2.63
N GLY A 45 3.51 4.79 2.88
CA GLY A 45 3.95 5.53 4.06
C GLY A 45 5.45 5.74 4.11
N MET A 46 5.92 6.28 5.23
CA MET A 46 7.32 6.63 5.44
C MET A 46 8.06 5.56 6.22
N VAL A 47 9.25 5.19 5.75
CA VAL A 47 10.18 4.34 6.48
C VAL A 47 10.75 5.12 7.68
N ILE A 48 10.38 4.71 8.89
CA ILE A 48 10.89 5.32 10.13
C ILE A 48 12.14 4.62 10.65
N SER A 49 12.32 3.34 10.34
CA SER A 49 13.49 2.57 10.73
C SER A 49 13.74 1.44 9.76
N VAL A 50 15.03 1.19 9.50
CA VAL A 50 15.52 -0.01 8.84
C VAL A 50 16.36 -0.77 9.87
N THR A 51 16.06 -2.04 10.09
CA THR A 51 16.74 -2.90 11.08
C THR A 51 17.31 -4.12 10.37
N GLY A 52 18.50 -4.56 10.80
CA GLY A 52 19.10 -5.79 10.28
C GLY A 52 19.69 -5.64 8.87
N ASN A 53 20.27 -4.48 8.52
CA ASN A 53 20.93 -4.27 7.22
C ASN A 53 22.02 -5.31 6.89
N GLN A 54 22.67 -5.86 7.92
CA GLN A 54 23.70 -6.91 7.78
C GLN A 54 23.11 -8.34 7.85
N SER A 55 21.80 -8.47 8.08
CA SER A 55 21.09 -9.74 8.19
C SER A 55 20.66 -10.25 6.81
N SER A 56 20.29 -11.53 6.74
CA SER A 56 19.69 -12.12 5.53
C SER A 56 18.36 -11.45 5.19
N SER A 57 17.58 -11.08 6.20
CA SER A 57 16.26 -10.47 6.03
C SER A 57 16.21 -9.12 6.75
N PRO A 58 16.52 -8.02 6.04
CA PRO A 58 16.35 -6.69 6.61
C PRO A 58 14.87 -6.38 6.80
N MET A 59 14.56 -5.69 7.89
CA MET A 59 13.20 -5.28 8.24
C MET A 59 13.06 -3.78 8.05
N ILE A 60 11.94 -3.35 7.48
CA ILE A 60 11.57 -1.93 7.40
C ILE A 60 10.30 -1.70 8.21
N THR A 61 10.26 -0.59 8.93
CA THR A 61 9.04 -0.12 9.60
C THR A 61 8.53 1.09 8.86
N VAL A 62 7.31 0.97 8.32
CA VAL A 62 6.64 2.01 7.54
C VAL A 62 5.49 2.58 8.38
N ARG A 63 5.43 3.90 8.47
CA ARG A 63 4.40 4.66 9.20
C ARG A 63 3.56 5.47 8.23
N LYS A 64 2.25 5.43 8.40
CA LYS A 64 1.30 6.35 7.78
C LYS A 64 0.26 6.82 8.80
N VAL A 65 -0.38 7.94 8.54
CA VAL A 65 -1.62 8.32 9.23
C VAL A 65 -2.76 7.90 8.31
N SER A 66 -3.71 7.14 8.84
CA SER A 66 -4.88 6.66 8.10
C SER A 66 -6.10 7.01 8.94
N ASN A 67 -7.04 7.79 8.39
CA ASN A 67 -8.27 8.18 9.06
C ASN A 67 -8.02 8.79 10.46
N GLY A 68 -7.02 9.68 10.56
CA GLY A 68 -6.63 10.33 11.82
C GLY A 68 -5.87 9.44 12.81
N VAL A 69 -5.69 8.14 12.53
CA VAL A 69 -4.97 7.19 13.39
C VAL A 69 -3.59 6.87 12.79
N GLY A 70 -2.54 6.95 13.61
CA GLY A 70 -1.19 6.58 13.19
C GLY A 70 -1.02 5.07 13.13
N VAL A 71 -0.82 4.52 11.94
CA VAL A 71 -0.63 3.08 11.70
C VAL A 71 0.83 2.83 11.32
N GLU A 72 1.43 1.85 11.98
CA GLU A 72 2.77 1.36 11.67
C GLU A 72 2.73 -0.12 11.29
N ILE A 73 3.49 -0.48 10.26
CA ILE A 73 3.69 -1.86 9.86
C ILE A 73 5.19 -2.13 9.75
N THR A 74 5.65 -3.23 10.34
CA THR A 74 7.01 -3.72 10.15
C THR A 74 6.97 -4.93 9.24
N VAL A 75 7.73 -4.88 8.14
CA VAL A 75 7.76 -5.95 7.13
C VAL A 75 9.19 -6.39 6.81
N PRO A 76 9.42 -7.70 6.59
CA PRO A 76 10.69 -8.19 6.05
C PRO A 76 10.77 -7.86 4.57
N VAL A 77 11.85 -7.21 4.15
CA VAL A 77 12.05 -6.74 2.77
C VAL A 77 11.98 -7.89 1.77
N GLN A 78 12.48 -9.07 2.13
CA GLN A 78 12.55 -10.24 1.25
C GLN A 78 11.40 -11.24 1.44
N SER A 79 10.33 -10.87 2.15
CA SER A 79 9.21 -11.77 2.40
C SER A 79 8.47 -12.16 1.11
N PRO A 80 8.06 -13.43 0.93
CA PRO A 80 7.22 -13.84 -0.21
C PRO A 80 5.80 -13.26 -0.14
N ASN A 81 5.37 -12.81 1.04
CA ASN A 81 4.07 -12.14 1.25
C ASN A 81 4.07 -10.70 0.73
N ILE A 82 5.21 -10.19 0.28
CA ILE A 82 5.33 -8.89 -0.36
C ILE A 82 5.53 -9.15 -1.85
N ASP A 83 4.66 -8.53 -2.64
CA ASP A 83 4.76 -8.60 -4.09
C ASP A 83 5.92 -7.72 -4.58
N ARG A 84 5.86 -6.42 -4.24
CA ARG A 84 6.91 -5.45 -4.51
C ARG A 84 6.92 -4.30 -3.51
N ILE A 85 8.03 -3.58 -3.45
CA ILE A 85 8.17 -2.34 -2.69
C ILE A 85 8.74 -1.28 -3.62
N GLU A 86 7.99 -0.20 -3.82
CA GLU A 86 8.38 0.91 -4.68
C GLU A 86 8.76 2.12 -3.82
N VAL A 87 9.87 2.78 -4.16
CA VAL A 87 10.28 4.03 -3.52
C VAL A 87 9.68 5.19 -4.31
N VAL A 88 8.74 5.90 -3.70
CA VAL A 88 8.07 7.07 -4.31
C VAL A 88 8.98 8.29 -4.19
N LYS A 89 9.53 8.51 -2.99
CA LYS A 89 10.33 9.69 -2.69
C LYS A 89 11.39 9.38 -1.65
N ARG A 90 12.57 9.98 -1.78
CA ARG A 90 13.61 9.94 -0.75
C ARG A 90 13.67 11.30 -0.05
N ALA A 91 13.56 11.30 1.27
CA ALA A 91 13.71 12.53 2.04
C ALA A 91 15.05 12.58 2.76
N LYS A 92 15.68 13.76 2.78
CA LYS A 92 16.95 13.94 3.47
C LYS A 92 16.75 14.00 4.99
N VAL A 93 17.05 12.91 5.68
CA VAL A 93 17.03 12.86 7.15
C VAL A 93 18.42 12.65 7.73
N ARG A 94 18.62 13.12 8.97
CA ARG A 94 19.89 13.01 9.70
C ARG A 94 19.96 11.83 10.66
N ARG A 95 18.80 11.29 11.07
CA ARG A 95 18.70 10.21 12.04
C ARG A 95 18.42 8.89 11.33
N ALA A 96 19.07 7.81 11.76
CA ALA A 96 18.83 6.46 11.25
C ALA A 96 17.47 5.89 11.69
N LYS A 97 16.92 6.38 12.80
CA LYS A 97 15.60 6.00 13.32
C LYS A 97 14.78 7.26 13.63
N LEU A 98 13.58 7.35 13.05
CA LEU A 98 12.71 8.53 13.09
C LEU A 98 11.55 8.36 14.07
N TYR A 99 11.78 7.73 15.23
CA TYR A 99 10.73 7.47 16.22
C TYR A 99 10.04 8.74 16.73
N PHE A 100 10.74 9.87 16.72
CA PHE A 100 10.16 11.16 17.09
C PHE A 100 8.97 11.57 16.21
N ILE A 101 8.79 10.99 15.02
CA ILE A 101 7.64 11.28 14.14
C ILE A 101 6.31 10.86 14.79
N ARG A 102 6.32 9.92 15.73
CA ARG A 102 5.12 9.46 16.43
C ARG A 102 4.44 10.56 17.25
N GLU A 103 5.23 11.45 17.83
CA GLU A 103 4.78 12.51 18.74
C GLU A 103 4.63 13.87 18.03
N LYS A 104 5.02 13.96 16.76
CA LYS A 104 5.09 15.22 16.02
C LYS A 104 3.92 15.36 15.07
N SER A 105 3.35 16.57 15.02
CA SER A 105 2.32 16.91 14.05
C SER A 105 2.88 17.01 12.63
N ALA A 106 2.05 16.73 11.62
CA ALA A 106 2.43 16.81 10.21
C ALA A 106 3.03 18.17 9.83
N LYS A 107 2.48 19.26 10.39
CA LYS A 107 2.98 20.63 10.20
C LYS A 107 4.43 20.78 10.67
N SER A 108 4.76 20.23 11.83
CA SER A 108 6.12 20.29 12.38
C SER A 108 7.13 19.46 11.57
N LEU A 109 6.69 18.33 11.01
CA LEU A 109 7.50 17.52 10.09
C LEU A 109 7.79 18.28 8.80
N LYS A 110 6.76 18.87 8.18
CA LYS A 110 6.86 19.63 6.92
C LYS A 110 7.84 20.80 7.03
N MET A 111 7.86 21.48 8.18
CA MET A 111 8.75 22.62 8.42
C MET A 111 10.22 22.20 8.58
N LYS A 112 10.49 21.07 9.25
CA LYS A 112 11.87 20.58 9.46
C LYS A 112 12.47 19.86 8.26
N TYR A 113 11.63 19.21 7.47
CA TYR A 113 12.07 18.42 6.34
C TYR A 113 11.18 18.75 5.14
N LYS A 114 11.66 19.68 4.30
CA LYS A 114 10.97 20.14 3.09
C LYS A 114 10.52 18.98 2.19
N ASP A 115 11.27 17.88 2.21
CA ASP A 115 11.00 16.70 1.39
C ASP A 115 9.85 15.83 1.92
N LEU A 116 9.49 15.89 3.21
CA LEU A 116 8.43 15.05 3.81
C LEU A 116 7.01 15.57 3.52
N ALA A 117 6.87 16.69 2.80
CA ALA A 117 5.58 17.28 2.46
C ALA A 117 4.62 16.31 1.72
N ALA A 118 5.15 15.23 1.14
CA ALA A 118 4.37 14.22 0.44
C ALA A 118 3.50 13.34 1.37
N ILE A 119 3.89 13.12 2.64
CA ILE A 119 3.05 12.33 3.57
C ILE A 119 1.70 13.02 3.81
N ALA A 120 1.69 14.36 3.83
CA ALA A 120 0.49 15.14 4.12
C ALA A 120 -0.46 15.24 2.93
N LYS A 121 -0.03 14.91 1.70
CA LYS A 121 -0.89 14.98 0.51
C LYS A 121 -1.81 13.76 0.36
N VAL A 122 -1.41 12.61 0.92
CA VAL A 122 -2.20 11.38 0.83
C VAL A 122 -3.54 11.52 1.57
N GLU A 123 -3.64 12.43 2.55
CA GLU A 123 -4.90 12.75 3.24
C GLU A 123 -5.95 13.41 2.33
N GLU A 124 -5.56 14.12 1.27
CA GLU A 124 -6.49 14.82 0.37
C GLU A 124 -7.00 13.92 -0.77
N GLU A 125 -6.17 13.04 -1.32
CA GLU A 125 -6.58 12.22 -2.47
C GLU A 125 -7.41 10.98 -2.09
N THR A 126 -7.33 10.49 -0.85
CA THR A 126 -8.12 9.31 -0.44
C THR A 126 -9.57 9.62 -0.06
N HIS A 127 -9.99 10.89 -0.10
CA HIS A 127 -11.37 11.27 0.26
C HIS A 127 -12.25 11.71 -0.92
N GLU A 128 -11.74 11.73 -2.16
CA GLU A 128 -12.53 12.16 -3.34
C GLU A 128 -12.64 11.13 -4.49
N THR A 129 -12.07 9.94 -4.37
CA THR A 129 -12.34 8.86 -5.36
C THR A 129 -12.59 7.52 -4.69
N GLU A 130 -13.69 7.43 -3.94
CA GLU A 130 -14.70 6.39 -4.15
C GLU A 130 -16.06 6.98 -3.72
N PRO A 131 -16.88 7.51 -4.64
CA PRO A 131 -18.29 7.73 -4.33
C PRO A 131 -18.95 6.36 -4.12
N ALA A 132 -19.38 6.12 -2.88
CA ALA A 132 -20.16 4.97 -2.45
C ALA A 132 -21.59 4.90 -3.04
N ASP A 133 -21.93 5.76 -4.02
CA ASP A 133 -23.25 5.80 -4.66
C ASP A 133 -23.32 5.11 -6.05
N ALA A 134 -22.20 4.64 -6.60
CA ALA A 134 -22.22 3.97 -7.92
C ALA A 134 -22.63 2.47 -7.88
N ALA A 135 -22.78 1.87 -6.69
CA ALA A 135 -23.24 0.48 -6.55
C ALA A 135 -24.77 0.35 -6.43
N ALA A 136 -25.50 1.43 -6.17
CA ALA A 136 -26.97 1.40 -6.07
C ALA A 136 -27.68 1.64 -7.42
N GLN A 137 -26.97 2.12 -8.45
CA GLN A 137 -27.57 2.46 -9.75
C GLN A 137 -27.46 1.36 -10.81
N ASN A 138 -26.57 0.37 -10.62
CA ASN A 138 -26.40 -0.72 -11.58
C ASN A 138 -27.37 -1.91 -11.34
N ALA A 139 -27.93 -2.06 -10.14
CA ALA A 139 -28.96 -3.08 -9.87
C ALA A 139 -30.34 -2.70 -10.44
N ALA A 140 -30.66 -1.41 -10.55
CA ALA A 140 -31.94 -0.94 -11.07
C ALA A 140 -32.02 -0.92 -12.61
N ASN A 141 -30.89 -1.07 -13.30
CA ASN A 141 -30.82 -1.05 -14.76
C ASN A 141 -30.84 -2.44 -15.40
N GLU A 142 -30.52 -3.50 -14.66
CA GLU A 142 -30.67 -4.88 -15.13
C GLU A 142 -32.14 -5.33 -15.11
N GLU A 143 -32.93 -4.97 -14.08
CA GLU A 143 -34.36 -5.31 -14.02
C GLU A 143 -35.24 -4.57 -15.06
N LYS A 144 -34.78 -3.42 -15.58
CA LYS A 144 -35.48 -2.68 -16.65
C LYS A 144 -35.17 -3.19 -18.06
N GLN A 145 -34.03 -3.85 -18.26
CA GLN A 145 -33.64 -4.43 -19.55
C GLN A 145 -34.27 -5.81 -19.80
N GLU A 146 -34.58 -6.58 -18.76
CA GLU A 146 -35.33 -7.85 -18.92
C GLU A 146 -36.81 -7.60 -19.24
N LYS A 147 -37.45 -6.59 -18.63
CA LYS A 147 -38.87 -6.27 -18.92
C LYS A 147 -39.11 -5.61 -20.27
N THR A 148 -38.13 -4.90 -20.83
CA THR A 148 -38.25 -4.31 -22.18
C THR A 148 -38.09 -5.36 -23.28
N LYS A 149 -37.19 -6.35 -23.10
CA LYS A 149 -37.06 -7.48 -24.04
C LYS A 149 -38.27 -8.41 -24.07
N GLU A 150 -38.90 -8.71 -22.94
CA GLU A 150 -40.12 -9.56 -22.93
C GLU A 150 -41.36 -8.88 -23.54
N THR A 151 -41.38 -7.54 -23.64
CA THR A 151 -42.52 -6.80 -24.22
C THR A 151 -42.37 -6.61 -25.73
N GLU A 152 -41.15 -6.52 -26.24
CA GLU A 152 -40.86 -6.47 -27.69
C GLU A 152 -41.05 -7.84 -28.36
N GLU A 153 -40.66 -8.96 -27.72
CA GLU A 153 -40.88 -10.31 -28.27
C GLU A 153 -42.37 -10.70 -28.37
N LYS A 154 -43.24 -10.11 -27.55
CA LYS A 154 -44.70 -10.35 -27.59
C LYS A 154 -45.47 -9.43 -28.55
N THR A 155 -44.86 -8.36 -29.06
CA THR A 155 -45.50 -7.46 -30.03
C THR A 155 -45.19 -7.85 -31.47
N GLU A 156 -44.05 -8.50 -31.74
CA GLU A 156 -43.72 -9.02 -33.08
C GLU A 156 -44.45 -10.35 -33.42
N ALA A 157 -44.78 -11.19 -32.44
CA ALA A 157 -45.51 -12.45 -32.67
C ALA A 157 -47.03 -12.30 -32.93
N LYS A 158 -47.56 -11.08 -33.05
CA LYS A 158 -48.98 -10.79 -33.31
C LYS A 158 -49.25 -10.04 -34.62
N THR A 159 -48.23 -9.90 -35.47
CA THR A 159 -48.37 -9.23 -36.78
C THR A 159 -47.74 -10.07 -37.91
N GLU A 160 -48.16 -11.34 -38.02
CA GLU A 160 -48.18 -12.13 -39.26
C GLU A 160 -49.44 -13.02 -39.25
#